data_AF-T1EIN5-F1
#
_entry.id   AF-T1EIN5-F1
#
_cell.length_a   1.000
_cell.length_b   1.000
_cell.length_c   1.000
_cell.angle_alpha   90.00
_cell.angle_beta   90.00
_cell.angle_gamma   90.00
#
_symmetry.space_group_name_H-M   'P 1'
#
loop_
_entity.id
_entity.type
_entity.pdbx_description
1 polymer ?
#
loop_
_entity_poly.entity_id
_entity_poly.type
_entity_poly.pdbx_seq_one_letter_code
_entity_poly.pdbx_strand_id
1 'polypeptide(L)'
;ENNTCRLMDYRNQAVATFTVDGRDLICLPQAFELFLKHLVGGLHTVYTKLKRLDVVPVVCNVEQVRVLRSLGAIQPGVNRCKLISPKEFDVLYEDCTNS
;
A
#
# COMPACT_ATOMS: atom_id res chain seq x y z
N GLU A 1 1.45 2.28 -19.63
CA GLU A 1 0.10 2.75 -19.27
C GLU A 1 -0.21 2.32 -17.82
N ASN A 2 0.47 2.89 -16.83
CA ASN A 2 0.48 2.35 -15.44
C ASN A 2 -0.33 3.22 -14.46
N ASN A 3 -1.21 4.09 -14.99
CA ASN A 3 -1.95 5.09 -14.22
C ASN A 3 -3.45 4.78 -14.08
N THR A 4 -3.92 3.68 -14.67
CA THR A 4 -5.30 3.22 -14.49
C THR A 4 -5.41 2.48 -13.17
N CYS A 5 -6.17 3.05 -12.24
CA CYS A 5 -6.45 2.42 -10.95
C CYS A 5 -7.73 1.57 -11.04
N ARG A 6 -7.72 0.42 -10.37
CA ARG A 6 -8.93 -0.35 -10.08
C ARG A 6 -9.05 -0.63 -8.58
N LEU A 7 -10.24 -1.03 -8.14
CA LEU A 7 -10.44 -1.56 -6.80
C LEU A 7 -10.32 -3.09 -6.88
N MET A 8 -9.55 -3.67 -5.96
CA MET A 8 -9.39 -5.11 -5.80
C MET A 8 -9.92 -5.51 -4.42
N ASP A 9 -10.63 -6.64 -4.34
CA ASP A 9 -10.91 -7.25 -3.04
C ASP A 9 -9.62 -7.86 -2.49
N TYR A 10 -9.16 -7.31 -1.37
CA TYR A 10 -8.02 -7.83 -0.63
C TYR A 10 -8.40 -7.94 0.84
N ARG A 11 -8.45 -9.18 1.33
CA ARG A 11 -8.86 -9.51 2.71
C ARG A 11 -10.25 -8.95 3.06
N ASN A 12 -11.21 -9.08 2.13
CA ASN A 12 -12.60 -8.58 2.24
C ASN A 12 -12.71 -7.04 2.35
N GLN A 13 -11.72 -6.32 1.83
CA GLN A 13 -11.76 -4.86 1.71
C GLN A 13 -11.41 -4.43 0.29
N ALA A 14 -12.06 -3.37 -0.19
CA ALA A 14 -11.73 -2.78 -1.48
C ALA A 14 -10.46 -1.91 -1.36
N VAL A 15 -9.38 -2.32 -2.03
CA VAL A 15 -8.08 -1.62 -2.00
C VAL A 15 -7.71 -1.12 -3.40
N ALA A 16 -7.29 0.14 -3.47
CA ALA A 16 -6.85 0.77 -4.71
C ALA A 16 -5.57 0.11 -5.23
N THR A 17 -5.60 -0.29 -6.50
CA THR A 17 -4.61 -1.16 -7.13
C THR A 17 -4.21 -0.60 -8.49
N PHE A 18 -2.91 -0.62 -8.78
CA PHE A 18 -2.36 -0.35 -10.11
C PHE A 18 -1.63 -1.59 -10.62
N THR A 19 -1.71 -1.83 -11.93
CA THR A 19 -0.81 -2.78 -12.59
C THR A 19 0.44 -2.02 -13.05
N VAL A 20 1.60 -2.34 -12.49
CA VAL A 20 2.91 -1.75 -12.82
C VAL A 20 3.84 -2.89 -13.25
N ASP A 21 4.37 -2.80 -14.46
CA ASP A 21 5.26 -3.81 -15.04
C ASP A 21 4.67 -5.23 -14.98
N GLY A 22 3.37 -5.35 -15.30
CA GLY A 22 2.63 -6.62 -15.29
C GLY A 22 2.31 -7.17 -13.89
N ARG A 23 2.59 -6.42 -12.82
CA ARG A 23 2.31 -6.81 -11.44
C ARG A 23 1.25 -5.93 -10.82
N ASP A 24 0.29 -6.54 -10.14
CA ASP A 24 -0.70 -5.81 -9.37
C ASP A 24 -0.13 -5.38 -8.03
N LEU A 25 -0.21 -4.08 -7.76
CA LEU A 25 0.30 -3.47 -6.54
C LEU A 25 -0.80 -2.64 -5.88
N ILE A 26 -0.99 -2.86 -4.59
CA ILE A 26 -1.97 -2.17 -3.76
C ILE A 26 -1.38 -0.92 -3.09
N CYS A 27 -2.22 0.06 -2.81
CA CYS A 27 -1.85 1.26 -2.06
C CYS A 27 -1.42 0.91 -0.62
N LEU A 28 -0.11 1.01 -0.32
CA LEU A 28 0.44 0.64 0.99
C LEU A 28 -0.12 1.50 2.14
N PRO A 29 -0.23 2.85 2.03
CA PRO A 29 -0.87 3.65 3.08
C PRO A 29 -2.33 3.26 3.35
N GLN A 30 -3.10 2.91 2.31
CA GLN A 30 -4.49 2.46 2.47
C GLN A 30 -4.54 1.10 3.20
N ALA A 31 -3.72 0.14 2.77
CA ALA A 31 -3.64 -1.17 3.41
C ALA A 31 -3.16 -1.06 4.88
N PHE A 32 -2.22 -0.16 5.17
CA PHE A 32 -1.85 0.17 6.55
C PHE A 32 -3.05 0.65 7.38
N GLU A 33 -3.82 1.60 6.86
CA GLU A 33 -4.97 2.17 7.56
C GLU A 33 -6.06 1.11 7.82
N LEU A 34 -6.27 0.20 6.88
CA LEU A 34 -7.27 -0.86 6.99
C LEU A 34 -6.85 -1.98 7.95
N PHE A 35 -5.58 -2.39 7.93
CA PHE A 35 -5.17 -3.67 8.54
C PHE A 35 -4.14 -3.54 9.65
N LEU A 36 -3.33 -2.48 9.67
CA LEU A 36 -2.14 -2.40 10.54
C LEU A 36 -2.17 -1.24 11.53
N LYS A 37 -3.04 -0.23 11.37
CA LYS A 37 -3.03 0.99 12.20
C LYS A 37 -3.15 0.76 13.71
N HIS A 38 -3.73 -0.36 14.12
CA HIS A 38 -3.88 -0.75 15.53
C HIS A 38 -2.82 -1.73 16.01
N LEU A 39 -2.00 -2.26 15.09
CA LEU A 39 -0.95 -3.24 15.37
C LEU A 39 0.44 -2.59 15.46
N VAL A 40 0.64 -1.47 14.76
CA VAL A 40 1.93 -0.76 14.74
C VAL A 40 1.74 0.74 14.95
N GLY A 41 2.76 1.40 15.53
CA GLY A 41 2.72 2.82 15.89
C GLY A 41 2.68 3.82 14.72
N GLY A 42 2.58 3.36 13.47
CA GLY A 42 2.42 4.22 12.30
C GLY A 42 3.12 3.71 11.04
N LEU A 43 2.89 4.41 9.92
CA LEU A 43 3.45 4.07 8.61
C LEU A 43 4.99 4.11 8.56
N HIS A 44 5.64 4.88 9.44
CA HIS A 44 7.10 4.87 9.56
C HIS A 44 7.63 3.49 10.01
N THR A 45 6.98 2.88 11.01
CA THR A 45 7.32 1.53 11.48
C THR A 45 7.15 0.49 10.39
N VAL A 46 6.09 0.62 9.57
CA VAL A 46 5.89 -0.22 8.39
C VAL A 46 7.08 -0.16 7.44
N TYR A 47 7.57 1.05 7.10
CA TYR A 47 8.74 1.17 6.23
C TYR A 47 10.02 0.57 6.84
N THR A 48 10.21 0.68 8.15
CA THR A 48 11.34 0.05 8.84
C THR A 48 11.26 -1.48 8.81
N LYS A 49 10.06 -2.05 8.99
CA LYS A 49 9.82 -3.50 8.87
C LYS A 49 10.05 -4.00 7.44
N LEU A 50 9.51 -3.30 6.44
CA LEU A 50 9.75 -3.64 5.02
C LEU A 50 11.24 -3.67 4.68
N LYS A 51 12.04 -2.73 5.19
CA LYS A 51 13.50 -2.75 5.03
C LYS A 51 14.16 -3.99 5.64
N ARG A 52 13.68 -4.46 6.81
CA ARG A 52 14.19 -5.68 7.47
C ARG A 52 13.81 -6.95 6.72
N LEU A 53 12.65 -6.95 6.06
CA LEU A 53 12.13 -8.06 5.25
C LEU A 53 12.67 -8.07 3.81
N ASP A 54 13.58 -7.14 3.48
CA ASP A 54 14.12 -6.93 2.12
C ASP A 54 13.04 -6.69 1.04
N VAL A 55 11.95 -6.02 1.44
CA VAL A 55 10.85 -5.63 0.54
C VAL A 55 10.99 -4.17 0.15
N VAL A 56 11.09 -3.90 -1.15
CA VAL A 56 11.18 -2.54 -1.70
C VAL A 56 9.86 -2.15 -2.39
N PRO A 57 9.01 -1.34 -1.75
CA PRO A 57 7.76 -0.91 -2.35
C PRO A 57 8.01 0.10 -3.49
N VAL A 58 7.14 0.07 -4.50
CA VAL A 58 7.20 0.96 -5.67
C VAL A 58 6.74 2.36 -5.30
N VAL A 59 7.49 3.39 -5.71
CA VAL A 59 7.11 4.78 -5.47
C VAL A 59 6.07 5.22 -6.49
N CYS A 60 4.94 5.77 -6.04
CA CYS A 60 3.94 6.31 -6.95
C CYS A 60 4.47 7.53 -7.71
N ASN A 61 4.14 7.64 -8.99
CA ASN A 61 4.29 8.89 -9.73
C ASN A 61 3.21 9.91 -9.34
N VAL A 62 3.35 11.17 -9.79
CA VAL A 62 2.43 12.26 -9.46
C VAL A 62 0.97 11.94 -9.82
N GLU A 63 0.75 11.29 -10.96
CA GLU A 63 -0.60 10.99 -11.45
C GLU A 63 -1.25 9.87 -10.64
N GLN A 64 -0.50 8.81 -10.30
CA GLN A 64 -0.99 7.76 -9.39
C GLN A 64 -1.38 8.33 -8.03
N VAL A 65 -0.61 9.28 -7.47
CA VAL A 65 -0.95 9.96 -6.21
C VAL A 65 -2.25 10.76 -6.35
N ARG A 66 -2.46 11.46 -7.48
CA ARG A 66 -3.70 12.20 -7.75
C ARG A 66 -4.91 11.26 -7.80
N VAL A 67 -4.81 10.18 -8.56
CA VAL A 67 -5.87 9.16 -8.67
C VAL A 67 -6.22 8.58 -7.31
N LEU A 68 -5.23 8.21 -6.50
CA LEU A 68 -5.45 7.67 -5.15
C LEU A 68 -6.18 8.66 -4.23
N ARG A 69 -5.86 9.96 -4.30
CA ARG A 69 -6.59 10.99 -3.54
C ARG A 69 -8.03 11.13 -4.02
N SER A 70 -8.25 11.17 -5.33
CA SER A 70 -9.60 11.27 -5.91
C SER A 70 -10.50 10.10 -5.54
N LEU A 71 -9.92 8.91 -5.32
CA LEU A 71 -10.63 7.72 -4.85
C LEU A 71 -10.79 7.66 -3.32
N GLY A 72 -10.21 8.58 -2.57
CA GLY A 72 -10.21 8.56 -1.10
C GLY A 72 -9.31 7.48 -0.48
N ALA A 73 -8.46 6.82 -1.29
CA ALA A 73 -7.53 5.80 -0.80
C ALA A 73 -6.41 6.38 0.09
N ILE A 74 -6.10 7.66 -0.09
CA ILE A 74 -5.17 8.44 0.74
C ILE A 74 -5.77 9.82 1.02
N GLN A 75 -5.37 10.42 2.15
CA GLN A 75 -5.87 11.73 2.57
C GLN A 75 -5.47 12.85 1.58
N PRO A 76 -6.28 13.92 1.43
CA PRO A 76 -6.02 15.00 0.47
C PRO A 76 -4.63 15.67 0.58
N GLY A 77 -4.07 15.77 1.79
CA GLY A 77 -2.74 16.35 2.01
C GLY A 77 -1.56 15.43 1.66
N VAL A 78 -1.80 14.18 1.30
CA VAL A 78 -0.74 13.21 1.00
C VAL A 78 -0.19 13.44 -0.41
N ASN A 79 1.11 13.69 -0.50
CA ASN A 79 1.82 13.94 -1.76
C ASN A 79 2.86 12.87 -2.11
N ARG A 80 3.04 11.87 -1.26
CA ARG A 80 3.95 10.74 -1.48
C ARG A 80 3.23 9.46 -1.09
N CYS A 81 3.18 8.51 -2.01
CA CYS A 81 2.57 7.22 -1.80
C CYS A 81 3.50 6.12 -2.34
N LYS A 82 3.33 4.92 -1.81
CA LYS A 82 4.05 3.72 -2.22
C LYS A 82 3.05 2.61 -2.47
N LEU A 83 3.35 1.76 -3.45
CA LEU A 83 2.59 0.56 -3.78
C LEU A 83 3.39 -0.68 -3.39
N ILE A 84 2.71 -1.75 -3.02
CA ILE A 84 3.30 -3.02 -2.60
C ILE A 84 2.50 -4.17 -3.22
N SER A 85 3.10 -5.32 -3.52
CA SER A 85 2.29 -6.46 -3.94
C SER A 85 1.48 -7.02 -2.76
N PRO A 86 0.29 -7.61 -3.00
CA PRO A 86 -0.50 -8.24 -1.94
C PRO A 86 0.30 -9.30 -1.16
N LYS A 87 1.09 -10.11 -1.89
CA LYS A 87 1.94 -11.16 -1.29
C LYS A 87 2.98 -10.58 -0.33
N GLU A 88 3.65 -9.50 -0.71
CA GLU A 88 4.62 -8.83 0.18
C GLU A 88 3.92 -8.17 1.38
N PHE A 89 2.70 -7.67 1.20
CA PHE A 89 1.91 -7.15 2.32
C PHE A 89 1.47 -8.25 3.28
N ASP A 90 1.14 -9.45 2.81
CA ASP A 90 0.83 -10.59 3.69
C ASP A 90 2.03 -10.97 4.56
N VAL A 91 3.25 -10.98 4.01
CA VAL A 91 4.49 -11.20 4.79
C VAL A 91 4.69 -10.10 5.85
N LEU A 92 4.49 -8.84 5.48
CA LEU A 92 4.52 -7.72 6.44
C LEU A 92 3.45 -7.88 7.53
N TYR A 93 2.25 -8.30 7.16
CA TYR A 93 1.14 -8.49 8.09
C TYR A 93 1.47 -9.57 9.12
N GLU A 94 1.99 -10.71 8.69
CA GLU A 94 2.45 -11.79 9.57
C GLU A 94 3.57 -11.32 10.52
N ASP A 95 4.55 -10.55 10.03
CA ASP A 95 5.59 -9.93 10.87
C ASP A 95 5.04 -8.92 11.89
N CYS A 96 3.85 -8.37 11.66
CA CYS A 96 3.17 -7.48 12.62
C CYS A 96 2.29 -8.23 13.63
N THR A 97 1.80 -9.44 13.32
CA THR A 97 0.89 -10.20 14.18
C THR A 97 1.57 -11.33 14.97
N ASN A 98 2.71 -11.84 14.50
CA ASN A 98 3.41 -12.97 15.10
C ASN A 98 4.65 -12.57 15.95
N SER A 99 4.80 -11.27 16.25
CA SER A 99 5.87 -10.74 17.14
C SER A 99 5.45 -10.74 18.60
#